data_AF-A0A3D1LBQ5-F1
#
_entry.id   AF-A0A3D1LBQ5-F1
#
_cell.length_a   1.000
_cell.length_b   1.000
_cell.length_c   1.000
_cell.angle_alpha   90.00
_cell.angle_beta   90.00
_cell.angle_gamma   90.00
#
_symmetry.space_group_name_H-M   'P 1'
#
loop_
_entity.id
_entity.type
_entity.pdbx_description
1 polymer ?
#
loop_
_entity_poly.entity_id
_entity_poly.type
_entity_poly.pdbx_seq_one_letter_code
_entity_poly.pdbx_strand_id
1 'polypeptide(L)'
;MNLLMDPDYYPSLASETEIYAERPSGKQAEYLAGVVHGVEREREKLAGFIEKNAIGWSLGRISKVAVAVMEVAMYECEHEQDVPTAAAISEAVELTRKYEDV
;
A
#
# COMPACT_ATOMS: atom_id res chain seq x y z
N MET A 1 -9.57 -17.87 3.66
CA MET A 1 -10.13 -16.86 4.58
C MET A 1 -9.04 -15.82 4.79
N ASN A 2 -9.30 -14.57 4.40
CA ASN A 2 -8.29 -13.51 4.47
C ASN A 2 -8.16 -13.06 5.94
N LEU A 3 -7.15 -13.59 6.65
CA LEU A 3 -6.93 -13.38 8.10
C LEU A 3 -6.92 -11.90 8.49
N LEU A 4 -6.44 -11.03 7.60
CA LEU A 4 -6.37 -9.59 7.80
C LEU A 4 -7.74 -8.90 7.95
N MET A 5 -8.85 -9.57 7.65
CA MET A 5 -10.22 -9.00 7.70
C MET A 5 -11.13 -9.72 8.71
N ASP A 6 -10.58 -10.63 9.49
CA ASP A 6 -11.29 -11.34 10.56
C ASP A 6 -11.48 -10.39 11.77
N PRO A 7 -12.73 -10.14 12.23
CA PRO A 7 -12.98 -9.32 13.42
C PRO A 7 -12.19 -9.76 14.66
N ASP A 8 -11.97 -11.07 14.82
CA ASP A 8 -11.30 -11.63 15.99
C ASP A 8 -9.76 -11.53 15.88
N TYR A 9 -9.22 -11.18 14.70
CA TYR A 9 -7.78 -11.03 14.46
C TYR A 9 -7.26 -9.64 14.83
N TYR A 10 -8.04 -8.57 14.60
CA TYR A 10 -7.62 -7.19 14.87
C TYR A 10 -7.16 -6.93 16.31
N PRO A 11 -7.88 -7.38 17.36
CA PRO A 11 -7.43 -7.18 18.74
C PRO A 11 -6.06 -7.79 19.06
N SER A 12 -5.65 -8.84 18.33
CA SER A 12 -4.33 -9.45 18.49
C SER A 12 -3.18 -8.60 17.94
N LEU A 13 -3.49 -7.65 17.06
CA LEU A 13 -2.53 -6.73 16.44
C LEU A 13 -2.31 -5.45 17.26
N ALA A 14 -3.07 -5.24 18.34
CA ALA A 14 -2.96 -4.05 19.19
C ALA A 14 -1.56 -3.85 19.79
N SER A 15 -0.76 -4.92 19.91
CA SER A 15 0.64 -4.83 20.36
C SER A 15 1.59 -4.23 19.32
N GLU A 16 1.21 -4.18 18.05
CA GLU A 16 2.05 -3.62 16.97
C GLU A 16 1.87 -2.11 16.82
N THR A 17 0.62 -1.63 16.90
CA THR A 17 0.28 -0.21 16.90
C THR A 17 -1.11 0.01 17.48
N GLU A 18 -1.30 1.13 18.17
CA GLU A 18 -2.58 1.53 18.78
C GLU A 18 -3.71 1.62 17.74
N ILE A 19 -3.37 1.95 16.49
CA ILE A 19 -4.32 2.05 15.37
C ILE A 19 -5.02 0.70 15.08
N TYR A 20 -4.39 -0.43 15.39
CA TYR A 20 -4.96 -1.76 15.15
C TYR A 20 -5.83 -2.27 16.30
N ALA A 21 -5.97 -1.52 17.39
CA ALA A 21 -6.85 -1.90 18.50
C ALA A 21 -8.32 -2.03 18.07
N GLU A 22 -8.72 -1.30 17.02
CA GLU A 22 -10.05 -1.36 16.44
C GLU A 22 -9.98 -1.62 14.93
N ARG A 23 -10.93 -2.41 14.43
CA ARG A 23 -11.06 -2.66 12.99
C ARG A 23 -11.51 -1.37 12.28
N PRO A 24 -10.90 -1.01 11.13
CA PRO A 24 -11.39 0.08 10.29
C PRO A 24 -12.87 -0.08 9.93
N SER A 25 -13.64 1.01 10.01
CA SER A 25 -15.09 0.99 9.76
C SER A 25 -15.56 2.24 8.98
N GLY A 26 -16.80 2.19 8.49
CA GLY A 26 -17.42 3.27 7.72
C GLY A 26 -16.55 3.71 6.54
N LYS A 27 -16.36 5.03 6.39
CA LYS A 27 -15.58 5.63 5.29
C LYS A 27 -14.14 5.11 5.22
N GLN A 28 -13.52 4.78 6.36
CA GLN A 28 -12.15 4.28 6.37
C GLN A 28 -12.08 2.87 5.75
N ALA A 29 -13.04 2.00 6.06
CA ALA A 29 -13.12 0.67 5.46
C ALA A 29 -13.42 0.75 3.95
N GLU A 30 -14.31 1.67 3.54
CA GLU A 30 -14.61 1.92 2.13
C GLU A 30 -13.39 2.40 1.36
N TYR A 31 -12.62 3.35 1.93
CA TYR A 31 -11.37 3.84 1.37
C TYR A 31 -10.35 2.71 1.19
N LEU A 32 -10.06 1.95 2.26
CA LEU A 32 -9.10 0.85 2.21
C LEU A 32 -9.48 -0.20 1.17
N ALA A 33 -10.75 -0.58 1.11
CA ALA A 33 -11.24 -1.52 0.09
C ALA A 33 -11.11 -0.93 -1.31
N GLY A 34 -11.43 0.35 -1.50
CA GLY A 34 -11.31 1.08 -2.76
C GLY A 34 -9.89 1.07 -3.29
N VAL A 35 -8.91 1.45 -2.47
CA VAL A 35 -7.49 1.46 -2.84
C VAL A 35 -7.01 0.04 -3.17
N VAL A 36 -7.30 -0.96 -2.32
CA VAL A 36 -6.86 -2.35 -2.56
C VAL A 36 -7.41 -2.91 -3.87
N HIS A 37 -8.72 -2.76 -4.10
CA HIS A 37 -9.35 -3.22 -5.34
C HIS A 37 -8.91 -2.41 -6.56
N GLY A 38 -8.62 -1.13 -6.36
CA GLY A 38 -8.06 -0.23 -7.36
C GLY A 38 -6.69 -0.65 -7.85
N VAL A 39 -5.76 -0.83 -6.91
CA VAL A 39 -4.40 -1.31 -7.17
C VAL A 39 -4.44 -2.67 -7.86
N GLU A 40 -5.25 -3.62 -7.38
CA GLU A 40 -5.33 -4.94 -8.00
C GLU A 40 -5.81 -4.88 -9.45
N ARG A 41 -6.82 -4.04 -9.73
CA ARG A 41 -7.35 -3.84 -11.09
C ARG A 41 -6.31 -3.23 -12.04
N GLU A 42 -5.42 -2.38 -11.53
CA GLU A 42 -4.43 -1.64 -12.33
C GLU A 42 -3.00 -2.17 -12.17
N ARG A 43 -2.82 -3.31 -11.50
CA ARG A 43 -1.53 -3.88 -11.14
C ARG A 43 -0.56 -3.96 -12.32
N GLU A 44 -1.02 -4.45 -13.47
CA GLU A 44 -0.18 -4.56 -14.69
C GLU A 44 0.26 -3.19 -15.22
N LYS A 45 -0.62 -2.18 -15.21
CA LYS A 45 -0.31 -0.81 -15.62
C LYS A 45 0.71 -0.18 -14.66
N LEU A 46 0.50 -0.32 -13.35
CA LEU A 46 1.39 0.19 -12.32
C LEU A 46 2.78 -0.47 -12.40
N ALA A 47 2.84 -1.79 -12.52
CA ALA A 47 4.07 -2.55 -12.73
C ALA A 47 4.82 -2.10 -13.99
N GLY A 48 4.11 -1.87 -15.10
CA GLY A 48 4.71 -1.35 -16.33
C GLY A 48 5.32 0.05 -16.16
N PHE A 49 4.69 0.92 -15.37
CA PHE A 49 5.28 2.22 -15.03
C PHE A 49 6.52 2.10 -14.15
N ILE A 50 6.52 1.21 -13.16
CA ILE A 50 7.70 0.96 -12.31
C ILE A 50 8.84 0.46 -13.18
N GLU A 51 8.60 -0.55 -14.03
CA GLU A 51 9.62 -1.13 -14.91
C GLU A 51 10.21 -0.09 -15.87
N LYS A 52 9.36 0.76 -16.47
CA LYS A 52 9.81 1.83 -17.37
C LYS A 52 10.76 2.83 -16.68
N ASN A 53 10.58 3.06 -15.38
CA ASN A 53 11.38 4.03 -14.61
C ASN A 53 12.52 3.38 -13.82
N ALA A 54 12.61 2.05 -13.78
CA ALA A 54 13.67 1.30 -13.10
C ALA A 54 14.95 1.25 -13.95
N ILE A 55 15.73 2.34 -13.96
CA ILE A 55 16.94 2.44 -14.79
C ILE A 55 18.01 1.43 -14.31
N GLY A 56 18.35 0.46 -15.17
CA GLY A 56 19.38 -0.56 -14.87
C GLY A 56 18.89 -1.69 -13.95
N TRP A 57 17.59 -1.75 -13.66
CA TRP A 57 16.97 -2.76 -12.79
C TRP A 57 15.74 -3.35 -13.49
N SER A 58 15.65 -4.68 -13.53
CA SER A 58 14.40 -5.35 -13.91
C SER A 58 13.41 -5.29 -12.74
N LEU A 59 12.12 -5.24 -13.01
CA LEU A 59 11.08 -5.25 -11.97
C LEU A 59 11.26 -6.43 -10.99
N GLY A 60 11.60 -7.62 -11.48
CA GLY A 60 11.83 -8.81 -10.66
C GLY A 60 13.05 -8.75 -9.71
N ARG A 61 13.89 -7.70 -9.81
CA ARG A 61 14.99 -7.44 -8.86
C ARG A 61 14.60 -6.49 -7.73
N ILE A 62 13.43 -5.85 -7.83
CA ILE A 62 12.88 -5.01 -6.78
C ILE A 62 12.11 -5.94 -5.84
N SER A 63 12.20 -5.71 -4.53
CA SER A 63 11.50 -6.54 -3.56
C SER A 63 9.98 -6.43 -3.76
N LYS A 64 9.26 -7.50 -3.40
CA LYS A 64 7.80 -7.52 -3.51
C LYS A 64 7.13 -6.47 -2.62
N VAL A 65 7.74 -6.16 -1.47
CA VAL A 65 7.24 -5.14 -0.54
C VAL A 65 7.42 -3.76 -1.14
N ALA A 66 8.60 -3.42 -1.67
CA ALA A 66 8.81 -2.13 -2.32
C ALA A 66 7.90 -1.94 -3.55
N VAL A 67 7.70 -2.99 -4.36
CA VAL A 67 6.74 -2.95 -5.48
C VAL A 67 5.34 -2.67 -4.97
N ALA A 68 4.86 -3.38 -3.95
CA ALA A 68 3.52 -3.17 -3.39
C ALA A 68 3.32 -1.76 -2.83
N VAL A 69 4.34 -1.21 -2.13
CA VAL A 69 4.30 0.16 -1.61
C VAL A 69 4.23 1.18 -2.76
N MET A 70 5.02 0.99 -3.82
CA MET A 70 4.95 1.87 -5.00
C MET A 70 3.60 1.76 -5.72
N GLU A 71 3.05 0.55 -5.89
CA GLU A 71 1.73 0.33 -6.50
C GLU A 71 0.63 1.12 -5.76
N VAL A 72 0.60 1.04 -4.42
CA VAL A 72 -0.37 1.79 -3.59
C VAL A 72 -0.19 3.29 -3.76
N ALA A 73 1.03 3.81 -3.56
CA ALA A 73 1.28 5.25 -3.62
C ALA A 73 0.98 5.84 -5.00
N MET A 74 1.32 5.12 -6.08
CA MET A 74 1.01 5.51 -7.45
C MET A 74 -0.49 5.51 -7.73
N TYR A 75 -1.22 4.50 -7.24
CA TYR A 75 -2.67 4.47 -7.39
C TYR A 75 -3.33 5.66 -6.67
N GLU A 76 -2.93 5.93 -5.42
CA GLU A 76 -3.43 7.07 -4.65
C GLU A 76 -3.11 8.40 -5.35
N CYS A 77 -1.90 8.57 -5.88
CA CYS A 77 -1.52 9.78 -6.62
C CYS A 77 -2.36 10.05 -7.86
N GLU A 78 -2.86 9.01 -8.54
CA GLU A 78 -3.62 9.13 -9.79
C GLU A 78 -5.14 9.20 -9.55
N HIS A 79 -5.66 8.54 -8.51
CA HIS A 79 -7.09 8.34 -8.33
C HIS A 79 -7.69 8.99 -7.08
N GLU A 80 -6.91 9.20 -6.02
CA GLU A 80 -7.41 9.70 -4.74
C GLU A 80 -7.18 11.22 -4.62
N GLN A 81 -8.17 12.00 -5.06
CA GLN A 81 -8.06 13.48 -5.12
C GLN A 81 -7.86 14.15 -3.76
N ASP A 82 -8.29 13.49 -2.69
CA ASP A 82 -8.12 13.98 -1.32
C ASP A 82 -6.73 13.67 -0.74
N VAL A 83 -5.91 12.90 -1.45
CA VAL A 83 -4.54 12.54 -1.05
C VAL A 83 -3.53 13.41 -1.81
N PRO A 84 -2.80 14.32 -1.14
CA PRO A 84 -1.75 15.07 -1.81
C PRO A 84 -0.64 14.14 -2.32
N THR A 85 -0.28 14.25 -3.60
CA THR A 85 0.77 13.45 -4.24
C THR A 85 2.08 13.45 -3.44
N ALA A 86 2.49 14.62 -2.93
CA ALA A 86 3.71 14.74 -2.14
C ALA A 86 3.64 13.95 -0.82
N ALA A 87 2.47 13.87 -0.20
CA ALA A 87 2.26 13.09 1.02
C ALA A 87 2.33 11.59 0.70
N ALA A 88 1.62 11.12 -0.34
CA ALA A 88 1.66 9.71 -0.75
C ALA A 88 3.09 9.24 -1.07
N ILE A 89 3.88 10.05 -1.79
CA ILE A 89 5.29 9.74 -2.07
C ILE A 89 6.12 9.72 -0.78
N SER A 90 5.92 10.68 0.12
CA SER A 90 6.66 10.73 1.39
C SER A 90 6.38 9.49 2.26
N GLU A 91 5.11 9.10 2.39
CA GLU A 91 4.71 7.92 3.16
C GLU A 91 5.25 6.62 2.54
N ALA A 92 5.30 6.53 1.20
CA ALA A 92 5.90 5.40 0.50
C ALA A 92 7.40 5.23 0.83
N VAL A 93 8.14 6.35 0.93
CA VAL A 93 9.55 6.34 1.32
C VAL A 93 9.72 5.91 2.77
N GLU A 94 8.89 6.41 3.70
CA GLU A 94 8.97 6.00 5.11
C GLU A 94 8.58 4.53 5.31
N LEU A 95 7.58 4.02 4.58
CA LEU A 95 7.20 2.61 4.60
C LEU A 95 8.34 1.71 4.09
N THR A 96 9.00 2.09 2.99
CA THR A 96 10.13 1.30 2.49
C THR A 96 11.30 1.34 3.47
N ARG A 97 11.64 2.48 4.08
CA ARG A 97 12.65 2.52 5.16
C ARG A 97 12.33 1.57 6.31
N LYS A 98 11.06 1.49 6.72
CA LYS A 98 10.66 0.61 7.84
C LYS A 98 10.80 -0.89 7.53
N TYR A 99 10.56 -1.31 6.29
CA TYR A 99 10.45 -2.73 5.94
C TYR A 99 11.54 -3.25 4.99
N GLU A 100 12.33 -2.35 4.37
CA GLU A 100 13.37 -2.68 3.40
C GLU A 100 14.78 -2.26 3.84
N ASP A 101 14.94 -1.34 4.79
CA ASP A 101 16.26 -1.05 5.36
C ASP A 101 16.65 -2.20 6.32
N VAL A 102 17.47 -3.12 5.81
CA VAL A 102 18.12 -4.21 6.56
C VAL A 102 19.57 -3.87 6.86
#